data_AF-A0A0M0BXD9-F1
#
_entry.id   AF-A0A0M0BXD9-F1
#
_cell.length_a   1.000
_cell.length_b   1.000
_cell.length_c   1.000
_cell.angle_alpha   90.00
_cell.angle_beta   90.00
_cell.angle_gamma   90.00
#
_symmetry.space_group_name_H-M   'P 1'
#
loop_
_entity.id
_entity.type
_entity.pdbx_description
1 polymer ?
#
loop_
_entity_poly.entity_id
_entity_poly.type
_entity_poly.pdbx_seq_one_letter_code
_entity_poly.pdbx_strand_id
1 'polypeptide(L)'
;MDFLEPISQMEDKEKDFSIQFGVKDVSISPYQKGILLEEFRSFIKKYKEALIAGTLFVYIKTHGKSHKNEPLVHCRLQLRTVKSTFFSSSEGYGIESTFRLALDRLDRRLLRSKEMENNPKYAKDYLNTMGLF
;
A
#
# COMPACT_ATOMS: atom_id res chain seq x y z
N MET A 1 13.47 -32.79 -21.24
CA MET A 1 13.06 -31.40 -21.51
C MET A 1 11.83 -31.17 -20.66
N ASP A 2 11.97 -30.33 -19.63
CA ASP A 2 10.90 -30.08 -18.66
C ASP A 2 9.99 -28.99 -19.23
N PHE A 3 8.77 -29.38 -19.64
CA PHE A 3 7.83 -28.48 -20.34
C PHE A 3 7.14 -27.47 -19.40
N LEU A 4 7.46 -27.50 -18.11
CA LEU A 4 6.81 -26.70 -17.08
C LEU A 4 7.51 -25.36 -16.80
N GLU A 5 8.80 -25.24 -17.09
CA GLU A 5 9.55 -23.99 -16.90
C GLU A 5 8.99 -22.78 -17.70
N PRO A 6 8.64 -22.91 -19.00
CA PRO A 6 8.11 -21.76 -19.75
C PRO A 6 6.68 -21.36 -19.35
N ILE A 7 5.89 -22.27 -18.76
CA ILE A 7 4.54 -21.95 -18.28
C ILE A 7 4.62 -21.18 -16.96
N SER A 8 5.55 -21.55 -16.07
CA SER A 8 5.78 -20.84 -14.81
C SER A 8 6.21 -19.39 -15.02
N GLN A 9 6.94 -19.08 -16.10
CA GLN A 9 7.32 -17.71 -16.45
C GLN A 9 6.18 -16.88 -17.07
N MET A 10 5.14 -17.53 -17.62
CA MET A 10 3.93 -16.85 -18.11
C MET A 10 2.86 -16.66 -17.02
N GLU A 11 2.91 -17.44 -15.94
CA GLU A 11 2.05 -17.30 -14.76
C GLU A 11 2.50 -16.19 -13.79
N ASP A 12 3.72 -15.68 -13.92
CA ASP A 12 4.15 -14.38 -13.39
C ASP A 12 3.51 -13.22 -14.18
N LYS A 13 2.21 -13.30 -14.49
CA LYS A 13 1.42 -12.11 -14.78
C LYS A 13 1.63 -11.18 -13.60
N GLU A 14 2.35 -10.08 -13.82
CA GLU A 14 2.50 -9.00 -12.85
C GLU A 14 1.15 -8.81 -12.16
N LYS A 15 1.11 -9.13 -10.87
CA LYS A 15 -0.08 -8.95 -10.06
C LYS A 15 -0.57 -7.53 -10.30
N ASP A 16 -1.77 -7.41 -10.84
CA ASP A 16 -2.28 -6.15 -11.38
C ASP A 16 -2.67 -5.24 -10.21
N PHE A 17 -1.67 -4.51 -9.72
CA PHE A 17 -1.83 -3.52 -8.67
C PHE A 17 -1.72 -2.13 -9.26
N SER A 18 -2.83 -1.39 -9.18
CA SER A 18 -2.92 -0.02 -9.64
C SER A 18 -3.07 0.95 -8.48
N ILE A 19 -2.75 2.22 -8.73
CA ILE A 19 -2.93 3.31 -7.78
C ILE A 19 -3.66 4.46 -8.47
N GLN A 20 -4.59 5.09 -7.76
CA GLN A 20 -5.39 6.20 -8.26
C GLN A 20 -5.39 7.34 -7.24
N PHE A 21 -5.12 8.55 -7.70
CA PHE A 21 -5.03 9.73 -6.84
C PHE A 21 -6.25 10.63 -7.01
N GLY A 22 -6.94 10.91 -5.90
CA GLY A 22 -7.87 12.02 -5.75
C GLY A 22 -7.22 13.11 -4.90
N VAL A 23 -7.11 14.32 -5.41
CA VAL A 23 -6.49 15.44 -4.68
C VAL A 23 -7.48 16.59 -4.52
N LYS A 24 -7.42 17.25 -3.36
CA LYS A 24 -8.22 18.45 -3.09
C LYS A 24 -7.35 19.52 -2.42
N ASP A 25 -7.32 20.72 -3.01
CA ASP A 25 -6.62 21.90 -2.48
C ASP A 25 -5.11 21.68 -2.26
N VAL A 26 -4.53 20.66 -2.90
CA VAL A 26 -3.11 20.29 -2.80
C VAL A 26 -2.62 19.85 -4.17
N SER A 27 -1.40 20.25 -4.55
CA SER A 27 -0.73 19.75 -5.75
C SER A 27 0.26 18.64 -5.37
N ILE A 28 0.27 17.57 -6.16
CA ILE A 28 1.28 16.50 -6.04
C ILE A 28 2.13 16.57 -7.30
N SER A 29 3.42 16.89 -7.14
CA SER A 29 4.35 16.97 -8.27
C SER A 29 4.60 15.59 -8.89
N PRO A 30 5.05 15.50 -10.17
CA PRO A 30 5.40 14.23 -10.78
C PRO A 30 6.46 13.45 -9.98
N TYR A 31 7.43 14.16 -9.39
CA TYR A 31 8.44 13.57 -8.52
C TYR A 31 7.83 12.93 -7.27
N GLN A 32 6.96 13.66 -6.57
CA GLN A 32 6.26 13.14 -5.40
C GLN A 32 5.39 11.94 -5.77
N LYS A 33 4.66 11.98 -6.90
CA LYS A 33 3.90 10.82 -7.39
C LYS A 33 4.81 9.59 -7.58
N GLY A 34 6.01 9.78 -8.13
CA GLY A 34 7.02 8.72 -8.25
C GLY A 34 7.39 8.10 -6.89
N ILE A 35 7.63 8.92 -5.87
CA ILE A 35 7.91 8.43 -4.52
C ILE A 35 6.73 7.63 -3.96
N LEU A 36 5.51 8.16 -4.04
CA LEU A 36 4.31 7.49 -3.53
C LEU A 36 4.07 6.14 -4.25
N LEU A 37 4.36 6.08 -5.55
CA LEU A 37 4.33 4.85 -6.34
C LEU A 37 5.33 3.82 -5.83
N GLU A 38 6.59 4.21 -5.61
CA GLU A 38 7.63 3.30 -5.12
C GLU A 38 7.36 2.79 -3.70
N GLU A 39 6.84 3.65 -2.83
CA GLU A 39 6.37 3.28 -1.49
C GLU A 39 5.24 2.24 -1.58
N PHE A 40 4.27 2.44 -2.46
CA PHE A 40 3.18 1.48 -2.66
C PHE A 40 3.68 0.17 -3.28
N ARG A 41 4.58 0.22 -4.27
CA ARG A 41 5.20 -0.99 -4.86
C ARG A 41 5.94 -1.79 -3.78
N SER A 42 6.69 -1.13 -2.92
CA SER A 42 7.43 -1.75 -1.82
C SER A 42 6.48 -2.34 -0.78
N PHE A 43 5.38 -1.67 -0.48
CA PHE A 43 4.30 -2.19 0.35
C PHE A 43 3.70 -3.48 -0.26
N ILE A 44 3.29 -3.47 -1.53
CA ILE A 44 2.68 -4.64 -2.19
C ILE A 44 3.66 -5.81 -2.34
N LYS A 45 4.96 -5.56 -2.47
CA LYS A 45 5.98 -6.64 -2.48
C LYS A 45 5.89 -7.55 -1.25
N LYS A 46 5.52 -7.01 -0.08
CA LYS A 46 5.28 -7.79 1.15
C LYS A 46 4.10 -8.76 1.03
N TYR A 47 3.16 -8.47 0.14
CA TYR A 47 1.88 -9.18 -0.04
C TYR A 47 1.69 -9.77 -1.44
N LYS A 48 2.77 -9.92 -2.22
CA LYS A 48 2.86 -10.97 -3.26
C LYS A 48 2.58 -12.31 -2.56
N GLU A 49 2.43 -13.47 -3.19
CA GLU A 49 1.84 -14.66 -2.50
C GLU A 49 0.39 -14.49 -1.94
N ALA A 50 0.11 -13.57 -1.01
CA ALA A 50 -1.18 -13.45 -0.33
C ALA A 50 -2.27 -12.68 -1.10
N LEU A 51 -1.91 -11.61 -1.81
CA LEU A 51 -2.85 -10.82 -2.61
C LEU A 51 -2.63 -11.06 -4.10
N ILE A 52 -3.71 -11.19 -4.88
CA ILE A 52 -3.65 -11.53 -6.31
C ILE A 52 -3.62 -10.26 -7.17
N ALA A 53 -4.52 -9.31 -6.91
CA ALA A 53 -4.63 -8.04 -7.63
C ALA A 53 -5.37 -7.02 -6.74
N GLY A 54 -5.31 -5.74 -7.11
CA GLY A 54 -6.06 -4.70 -6.41
C GLY A 54 -5.79 -3.28 -6.87
N THR A 55 -6.60 -2.34 -6.36
CA THR A 55 -6.41 -0.91 -6.61
C THR A 55 -6.33 -0.16 -5.30
N LEU A 56 -5.27 0.64 -5.14
CA LEU A 56 -5.14 1.61 -4.06
C LEU A 56 -5.70 2.96 -4.51
N PHE A 57 -6.79 3.39 -3.89
CA PHE A 57 -7.29 4.75 -4.02
C PHE A 57 -6.67 5.60 -2.91
N VAL A 58 -6.02 6.69 -3.32
CA VAL A 58 -5.33 7.63 -2.46
C VAL A 58 -6.05 8.96 -2.54
N TYR A 59 -6.64 9.40 -1.43
CA TYR A 59 -7.25 10.71 -1.32
C TYR A 59 -6.40 11.61 -0.42
N ILE A 60 -5.93 12.74 -0.95
CA ILE A 60 -5.13 13.71 -0.20
C ILE A 60 -5.79 15.08 -0.28
N LYS A 61 -5.94 15.72 0.89
CA LYS A 61 -6.38 17.11 0.98
C LYS A 61 -5.51 17.91 1.94
N THR A 62 -5.32 19.20 1.68
CA THR A 62 -4.73 20.10 2.68
C THR A 62 -5.81 20.62 3.63
N HIS A 63 -5.41 20.99 4.84
CA HIS A 63 -6.22 21.77 5.78
C HIS A 63 -5.95 23.28 5.71
N GLY A 64 -5.11 23.73 4.76
CA GLY A 64 -4.79 25.15 4.55
C GLY A 64 -3.83 25.76 5.58
N LYS A 65 -3.45 25.00 6.61
CA LYS A 65 -2.41 25.37 7.59
C LYS A 65 -1.07 24.79 7.15
N SER A 66 -0.02 25.60 7.15
CA SER A 66 1.35 25.16 6.85
C SER A 66 2.27 25.40 8.03
N HIS A 67 3.21 24.49 8.27
CA HIS A 67 4.30 24.66 9.23
C HIS A 67 5.63 24.50 8.50
N LYS A 68 6.55 25.46 8.63
CA LYS A 68 7.86 25.44 7.94
C LYS A 68 7.75 25.14 6.43
N ASN A 69 6.78 25.76 5.75
CA ASN A 69 6.47 25.57 4.33
C ASN A 69 5.91 24.19 3.93
N GLU A 70 5.67 23.29 4.89
CA GLU A 70 4.98 22.03 4.62
C GLU A 70 3.48 22.15 4.96
N PRO A 71 2.59 21.78 4.02
CA PRO A 71 1.16 21.79 4.29
C PRO A 71 0.80 20.68 5.27
N LEU A 72 -0.08 20.99 6.22
CA LEU A 72 -0.79 19.99 7.00
C LEU A 72 -1.81 19.30 6.08
N VAL A 73 -1.57 18.03 5.80
CA VAL A 73 -2.40 17.24 4.89
C VAL A 73 -3.11 16.11 5.63
N HIS A 74 -4.27 15.77 5.11
CA HIS A 74 -5.01 14.56 5.45
C HIS A 74 -4.87 13.58 4.29
N CYS A 75 -4.40 12.36 4.57
CA CYS A 75 -4.32 11.27 3.61
C CYS A 75 -5.29 10.16 4.01
N ARG A 76 -6.09 9.69 3.07
CA ARG A 76 -6.97 8.53 3.22
C ARG A 76 -6.64 7.51 2.14
N LEU A 77 -6.43 6.27 2.55
CA LEU A 77 -6.18 5.14 1.68
C LEU A 77 -7.38 4.19 1.68
N GLN A 78 -7.70 3.68 0.49
CA GLN A 78 -8.61 2.56 0.30
C GLN A 78 -7.94 1.55 -0.63
N LEU A 79 -7.53 0.39 -0.11
CA LEU A 79 -7.06 -0.72 -0.93
C LEU A 79 -8.23 -1.66 -1.19
N ARG A 80 -8.63 -1.79 -2.45
CA ARG A 80 -9.59 -2.80 -2.89
C ARG A 80 -8.83 -3.98 -3.45
N THR A 81 -9.04 -5.16 -2.88
CA THR A 81 -8.55 -6.44 -3.40
C THR A 81 -9.73 -7.20 -4.00
N VAL A 82 -9.47 -8.38 -4.57
CA VAL A 82 -10.52 -9.26 -5.12
C VAL A 82 -11.56 -9.65 -4.06
N LYS A 83 -11.14 -9.81 -2.81
CA LYS A 83 -11.95 -10.43 -1.75
C LYS A 83 -12.38 -9.43 -0.67
N SER A 84 -11.64 -8.33 -0.47
CA SER A 84 -11.89 -7.37 0.60
C SER A 84 -11.55 -5.94 0.23
N THR A 85 -11.97 -5.01 1.08
CA THR A 85 -11.55 -3.62 1.02
C THR A 85 -11.00 -3.19 2.37
N PHE A 86 -9.83 -2.56 2.35
CA PHE A 86 -9.13 -2.05 3.52
C PHE A 86 -9.03 -0.54 3.47
N PHE A 87 -9.12 0.09 4.64
CA PHE A 87 -9.07 1.54 4.78
C PHE A 87 -8.07 1.93 5.86
N SER A 88 -7.39 3.05 5.63
CA SER A 88 -6.61 3.75 6.63
C SER A 88 -6.62 5.25 6.36
N SER A 89 -6.26 6.04 7.36
CA SER A 89 -6.03 7.47 7.19
C SER A 89 -4.96 7.96 8.15
N SER A 90 -4.36 9.09 7.83
CA SER A 90 -3.36 9.80 8.63
C SER A 90 -3.46 11.30 8.39
N GLU A 91 -2.88 12.06 9.31
CA GLU A 91 -2.70 13.50 9.19
C GLU A 91 -1.27 13.84 9.59
N GLY A 92 -0.67 14.81 8.89
CA GLY A 92 0.72 15.18 9.12
C GLY A 92 1.16 16.32 8.22
N TYR A 93 2.36 16.85 8.51
CA TYR A 93 3.01 17.82 7.64
C TYR A 93 3.75 17.09 6.53
N GLY A 94 3.47 17.47 5.29
CA GLY A 94 4.06 16.86 4.09
C GLY A 94 3.27 15.68 3.54
N ILE A 95 3.26 15.56 2.22
CA ILE A 95 2.48 14.54 1.48
C ILE A 95 3.07 13.14 1.70
N GLU A 96 4.39 12.99 1.54
CA GLU A 96 5.08 11.70 1.55
C GLU A 96 5.11 11.06 2.94
N SER A 97 5.45 11.83 3.96
CA SER A 97 5.46 11.41 5.37
C SER A 97 4.06 10.95 5.80
N THR A 98 3.04 11.74 5.46
CA THR A 98 1.65 11.44 5.80
C THR A 98 1.16 10.20 5.04
N PHE A 99 1.50 10.05 3.76
CA PHE A 99 1.20 8.85 2.97
C PHE A 99 1.84 7.58 3.56
N ARG A 100 3.13 7.63 3.93
CA ARG A 100 3.82 6.51 4.60
C ARG A 100 3.13 6.10 5.90
N LEU A 101 2.76 7.07 6.73
CA LEU A 101 2.02 6.79 7.97
C LEU A 101 0.64 6.14 7.70
N ALA A 102 -0.06 6.53 6.63
CA ALA A 102 -1.29 5.87 6.24
C ALA A 102 -1.05 4.44 5.73
N LEU A 103 0.02 4.20 4.97
CA LEU A 103 0.42 2.86 4.53
C LEU A 103 0.76 1.96 5.72
N ASP A 104 1.50 2.43 6.72
CA ASP A 104 1.81 1.65 7.93
C ASP A 104 0.54 1.25 8.70
N ARG A 105 -0.45 2.15 8.76
CA ARG A 105 -1.76 1.86 9.36
C ARG A 105 -2.53 0.83 8.53
N LEU A 106 -2.43 0.91 7.21
CA LEU A 106 -3.04 -0.03 6.28
C LEU A 106 -2.40 -1.42 6.43
N ASP A 107 -1.07 -1.48 6.55
CA ASP A 107 -0.26 -2.68 6.78
C ASP A 107 -0.79 -3.46 7.99
N ARG A 108 -0.88 -2.79 9.14
CA ARG A 108 -1.44 -3.37 10.37
C ARG A 108 -2.87 -3.86 10.20
N ARG A 109 -3.66 -3.22 9.34
CA ARG A 109 -5.05 -3.61 9.08
C ARG A 109 -5.13 -4.86 8.20
N LEU A 110 -4.28 -4.97 7.17
CA LEU A 110 -4.16 -6.18 6.34
C LEU A 110 -3.70 -7.35 7.20
N LEU A 111 -2.67 -7.14 8.00
CA LEU A 111 -2.09 -8.16 8.89
C LEU A 111 -3.10 -8.78 9.85
N ARG A 112 -4.05 -7.98 10.35
CA ARG A 112 -5.13 -8.45 11.24
C ARG A 112 -6.34 -9.02 10.49
N SER A 113 -6.25 -9.19 9.18
CA SER A 113 -7.37 -9.66 8.38
C SER A 113 -7.36 -11.18 8.25
N LYS A 114 -8.55 -11.78 8.23
CA LYS A 114 -8.73 -13.21 7.97
C LYS A 114 -8.16 -13.65 6.62
N GLU A 115 -8.01 -12.73 5.66
CA GLU A 115 -7.32 -13.01 4.39
C GLU A 115 -5.86 -13.39 4.59
N MET A 116 -5.18 -12.72 5.53
CA MET A 116 -3.78 -13.02 5.86
C MET A 116 -3.66 -14.27 6.75
N GLU A 117 -4.63 -14.51 7.64
CA GLU A 117 -4.67 -15.72 8.49
C GLU A 117 -4.75 -17.01 7.66
N ASN A 118 -5.45 -16.97 6.52
CA ASN A 118 -5.57 -18.12 5.61
C ASN A 118 -4.30 -18.41 4.80
N ASN A 119 -3.23 -17.60 4.93
CA ASN A 119 -1.92 -17.86 4.36
C ASN A 119 -0.90 -18.19 5.46
N PRO A 120 -0.70 -19.48 5.80
CA PRO A 120 0.10 -19.90 6.95
C PRO A 120 1.58 -19.48 6.88
N LYS A 121 2.12 -19.27 5.67
CA LYS A 121 3.49 -18.77 5.48
C LYS A 121 3.63 -17.31 5.91
N TYR A 122 2.62 -16.50 5.60
CA TYR A 122 2.64 -15.07 5.92
C TYR A 122 2.50 -14.80 7.43
N ALA A 123 1.63 -15.56 8.11
CA ALA A 123 1.49 -15.45 9.57
C ALA A 123 2.83 -15.72 10.29
N LYS A 124 3.61 -16.70 9.81
CA LYS A 124 4.93 -17.05 10.36
C LYS A 124 5.97 -15.95 10.12
N ASP A 125 6.09 -15.44 8.90
CA ASP A 125 7.06 -14.38 8.57
C ASP A 125 6.77 -13.06 9.30
N TYR A 126 5.47 -12.76 9.52
CA TYR A 126 5.06 -11.61 10.31
C TYR A 126 5.45 -11.72 11.78
N LEU A 127 5.21 -12.88 12.41
CA LEU A 127 5.58 -13.12 13.80
C LEU A 127 7.10 -12.99 14.02
N ASN A 128 7.91 -13.44 13.05
CA ASN A 128 9.37 -13.25 13.05
C ASN A 128 9.76 -11.76 12.95
N THR A 129 9.09 -11.00 12.08
CA THR A 129 9.37 -9.55 11.91
C THR A 129 9.03 -8.75 13.17
N MET A 130 8.08 -9.22 13.99
CA MET A 130 7.73 -8.60 15.28
C MET A 130 8.59 -9.07 16.45
N GLY A 131 9.57 -9.96 16.24
CA GLY A 131 10.45 -10.47 17.30
C GLY A 131 9.72 -11.30 18.37
N LEU A 132 8.62 -11.97 17.99
CA LEU A 132 7.82 -12.81 18.89
C LEU A 132 8.28 -14.28 18.91
N PHE A 133 9.40 -14.59 18.27
CA PHE A 133 10.10 -15.88 18.27
C PHE A 133 11.62 -15.68 18.24
#